data_AF-A0A7X0IXA8-F1
#
_entry.id   AF-A0A7X0IXA8-F1
#
_cell.length_a   1.000
_cell.length_b   1.000
_cell.length_c   1.000
_cell.angle_alpha   90.00
_cell.angle_beta   90.00
_cell.angle_gamma   90.00
#
_symmetry.space_group_name_H-M   'P 1'
#
loop_
_entity.id
_entity.type
_entity.pdbx_description
1 polymer ?
#
loop_
_entity_poly.entity_id
_entity_poly.type
_entity_poly.pdbx_seq_one_letter_code
_entity_poly.pdbx_strand_id
1 'polypeptide(L)'
;MEEGDLRVVLYGQPRIPSEASAGEAVKAELRRKGLNPHRRAWDLLSIALSIITADFSVLRDDSADGWTREIELDVAVSDRAFWNTMANEFRQALAFLTTDRWKLRFHDGGVLPAPPKKISVLKEDCVVLLSGGLDSLVGAIDLTRDGLKPVAVSQNVRGDGLKQRDFAQEIGLTKHLQLNHVATSPTVQETSQRARSLIFLTFGVVVATSLEKYAKGNTAPLYVCENGFIAINPPLTGSRLGSLSTRTAHPVFLTRFQKILDAASLNVKIENPYAQKTKGEMLIECKDQIFLQTEAAHSTSCGRFQRFNYRHCGRCVPCQVRRAAFVAWDAKRDTTDYVYEPLGKDDEDHASFDDVRSVAIALASVKADGLDRWLGHTLSPPDIGDRNGVRGMLDRGLNELGELHRLYGVK
;
A
#
# COMPACT_ATOMS: atom_id res chain seq x y z
N MET A 1 4.93 23.71 22.37
CA MET A 1 4.10 22.63 22.92
C MET A 1 2.96 23.31 23.63
N GLU A 2 1.79 23.21 23.03
CA GLU A 2 0.54 23.75 23.57
C GLU A 2 -0.15 22.65 24.40
N GLU A 3 -1.10 23.06 25.24
CA GLU A 3 -1.92 22.14 26.01
C GLU A 3 -2.81 21.33 25.05
N GLY A 4 -2.59 20.01 24.96
CA GLY A 4 -3.31 19.11 24.04
C GLY A 4 -2.45 18.39 22.99
N ASP A 5 -1.16 18.74 22.85
CA ASP A 5 -0.26 18.07 21.89
C ASP A 5 0.02 16.60 22.27
N LEU A 6 -0.19 15.67 21.33
CA LEU A 6 0.26 14.28 21.49
C LEU A 6 1.75 14.17 21.15
N ARG A 7 2.58 13.92 22.16
CA ARG A 7 4.01 13.68 21.96
C ARG A 7 4.28 12.25 21.48
N VAL A 8 5.03 12.13 20.38
CA VAL A 8 5.45 10.86 19.80
C VAL A 8 6.94 10.64 20.02
N VAL A 9 7.32 9.57 20.72
CA VAL A 9 8.71 9.13 20.86
C VAL A 9 9.10 8.28 19.66
N LEU A 10 9.97 8.83 18.79
CA LEU A 10 10.53 8.06 17.68
C LEU A 10 11.73 7.22 18.13
N TYR A 11 11.78 5.99 17.63
CA TYR A 11 12.88 5.05 17.78
C TYR A 11 13.21 4.64 19.22
N GLY A 12 12.19 4.60 20.07
CA GLY A 12 12.23 4.17 21.46
C GLY A 12 10.83 3.97 22.02
N GLN A 13 10.74 3.72 23.32
CA GLN A 13 9.47 3.51 24.05
C GLN A 13 8.93 4.82 24.64
N PRO A 14 7.61 4.92 24.92
CA PRO A 14 7.03 6.03 25.67
C PRO A 14 7.72 6.18 27.03
N ARG A 15 7.96 7.42 27.46
CA ARG A 15 8.59 7.72 28.76
C ARG A 15 7.55 7.91 29.86
N ILE A 16 6.35 8.34 29.46
CA ILE A 16 5.18 8.52 30.32
C ILE A 16 3.94 7.95 29.62
N PRO A 17 2.87 7.60 30.36
CA PRO A 17 1.68 6.95 29.77
C PRO A 17 0.92 7.76 28.74
N SER A 18 1.06 9.09 28.72
CA SER A 18 0.41 9.99 27.76
C SER A 18 1.19 10.16 26.44
N GLU A 19 2.34 9.51 26.29
CA GLU A 19 3.14 9.55 25.05
C GLU A 19 2.78 8.40 24.11
N ALA A 20 2.77 8.71 22.82
CA ALA A 20 2.80 7.74 21.74
C ALA A 20 4.25 7.34 21.41
N SER A 21 4.45 6.25 20.68
CA SER A 21 5.79 5.88 20.20
C SER A 21 5.74 5.16 18.86
N ALA A 22 6.84 5.19 18.11
CA ALA A 22 6.99 4.39 16.91
C ALA A 22 8.46 4.18 16.55
N GLY A 23 8.76 3.09 15.87
CA GLY A 23 10.00 2.91 15.12
C GLY A 23 11.16 2.24 15.85
N GLU A 24 11.03 1.85 17.12
CA GLU A 24 12.10 1.12 17.81
C GLU A 24 12.46 -0.17 17.08
N ALA A 25 11.45 -0.98 16.72
CA ALA A 25 11.65 -2.26 16.05
C ALA A 25 12.34 -2.11 14.68
N VAL A 26 11.91 -1.15 13.84
CA VAL A 26 12.56 -0.91 12.54
C VAL A 26 14.02 -0.46 12.73
N LYS A 27 14.32 0.43 13.68
CA LYS A 27 15.71 0.84 13.95
C LYS A 27 16.57 -0.33 14.41
N ALA A 28 16.06 -1.17 15.32
CA ALA A 28 16.76 -2.34 15.80
C ALA A 28 17.06 -3.32 14.65
N GLU A 29 16.08 -3.54 13.77
CA GLU A 29 16.21 -4.44 12.62
C GLU A 29 17.22 -3.92 11.59
N LEU A 30 17.16 -2.63 11.22
CA LEU A 30 18.13 -2.02 10.31
C LEU A 30 19.55 -2.12 10.86
N ARG A 31 19.74 -1.85 12.16
CA ARG A 31 21.03 -1.97 12.85
C ARG A 31 21.52 -3.42 12.89
N ARG A 32 20.65 -4.38 13.18
CA ARG A 32 20.95 -5.82 13.22
C ARG A 32 21.41 -6.33 11.85
N LYS A 33 20.81 -5.82 10.78
CA LYS A 33 21.20 -6.11 9.39
C LYS A 33 22.44 -5.34 8.94
N GLY A 34 22.97 -4.44 9.75
CA GLY A 34 24.14 -3.62 9.41
C GLY A 34 23.85 -2.62 8.29
N LEU A 35 22.59 -2.26 8.05
CA LEU A 35 22.23 -1.29 7.02
C LEU A 35 22.59 0.11 7.47
N ASN A 36 23.06 0.92 6.53
CA ASN A 36 23.39 2.33 6.73
C ASN A 36 22.66 3.18 5.68
N PRO A 37 21.35 3.41 5.84
CA PRO A 37 20.54 4.15 4.87
C PRO A 37 21.02 5.60 4.71
N HIS A 38 20.67 6.22 3.59
CA HIS A 38 20.96 7.64 3.38
C HIS A 38 20.30 8.53 4.46
N ARG A 39 20.97 9.61 4.90
CA ARG A 39 20.47 10.50 5.98
C ARG A 39 19.06 11.00 5.72
N ARG A 40 18.76 11.45 4.50
CA ARG A 40 17.41 11.89 4.11
C ARG A 40 16.40 10.74 4.02
N ALA A 41 16.83 9.51 3.71
CA ALA A 41 15.93 8.36 3.81
C ALA A 41 15.58 8.04 5.28
N TRP A 42 16.49 8.30 6.21
CA TRP A 42 16.23 8.18 7.64
C TRP A 42 15.31 9.28 8.17
N ASP A 43 15.48 10.52 7.73
CA ASP A 43 14.51 11.58 8.02
C ASP A 43 13.13 11.23 7.45
N LEU A 44 13.07 10.75 6.20
CA LEU A 44 11.81 10.30 5.58
C LEU A 44 11.13 9.19 6.40
N LEU A 45 11.90 8.25 6.93
CA LEU A 45 11.40 7.23 7.87
C LEU A 45 10.80 7.86 9.12
N SER A 46 11.47 8.87 9.69
CA SER A 46 10.99 9.58 10.87
C SER A 46 9.67 10.30 10.59
N ILE A 47 9.57 10.95 9.43
CA ILE A 47 8.35 11.63 8.95
C ILE A 47 7.22 10.61 8.76
N ALA A 48 7.48 9.49 8.07
CA ALA A 48 6.47 8.46 7.83
C ALA A 48 6.00 7.78 9.14
N LEU A 49 6.89 7.58 10.11
CA LEU A 49 6.56 7.07 11.44
C LEU A 49 5.67 8.06 12.22
N SER A 50 5.97 9.36 12.18
CA SER A 50 5.11 10.39 12.77
C SER A 50 3.73 10.45 12.13
N ILE A 51 3.67 10.39 10.79
CA ILE A 51 2.41 10.41 10.04
C ILE A 51 1.55 9.19 10.37
N ILE A 52 2.12 7.98 10.36
CA ILE A 52 1.33 6.79 10.66
C ILE A 52 0.82 6.83 12.11
N THR A 53 1.65 7.26 13.07
CA THR A 53 1.19 7.43 14.46
C THR A 53 0.06 8.45 14.56
N ALA A 54 0.14 9.58 13.85
CA ALA A 54 -0.95 10.56 13.82
C ALA A 54 -2.23 10.01 13.19
N ASP A 55 -2.10 9.25 12.10
CA ASP A 55 -3.19 8.55 11.43
C ASP A 55 -3.87 7.52 12.35
N PHE A 56 -3.12 6.95 13.30
CA PHE A 56 -3.62 6.07 14.38
C PHE A 56 -4.28 6.82 15.54
N SER A 57 -3.78 8.01 15.88
CA SER A 57 -4.11 8.69 17.13
C SER A 57 -5.24 9.71 17.03
N VAL A 58 -5.52 10.23 15.84
CA VAL A 58 -6.60 11.20 15.60
C VAL A 58 -7.82 10.47 15.05
N LEU A 59 -8.92 10.49 15.80
CA LEU A 59 -10.16 9.80 15.43
C LEU A 59 -10.97 10.61 14.42
N ARG A 60 -11.59 9.92 13.45
CA ARG A 60 -12.50 10.56 12.49
C ARG A 60 -13.79 11.05 13.15
N ASP A 61 -14.32 10.29 14.10
CA ASP A 61 -15.58 10.58 14.80
C ASP A 61 -15.55 11.91 15.57
N ASP A 62 -14.36 12.38 15.96
CA ASP A 62 -14.17 13.66 16.66
C ASP A 62 -14.13 14.87 15.69
N SER A 63 -14.16 14.63 14.38
CA SER A 63 -14.12 15.69 13.36
C SER A 63 -15.48 16.39 13.21
N ALA A 64 -15.49 17.65 12.77
CA ALA A 64 -16.71 18.45 12.67
C ALA A 64 -17.79 17.86 11.74
N ASP A 65 -17.38 17.13 10.70
CA ASP A 65 -18.25 16.39 9.76
C ASP A 65 -18.31 14.89 10.08
N GLY A 66 -17.72 14.46 11.20
CA GLY A 66 -17.57 13.06 11.59
C GLY A 66 -16.63 12.25 10.70
N TRP A 67 -15.80 12.90 9.85
CA TRP A 67 -14.97 12.17 8.90
C TRP A 67 -13.62 12.80 8.57
N THR A 68 -13.58 14.08 8.21
CA THR A 68 -12.40 14.77 7.68
C THR A 68 -11.57 15.36 8.81
N ARG A 69 -10.44 14.73 9.12
CA ARG A 69 -9.58 15.16 10.22
C ARG A 69 -8.74 16.37 9.83
N GLU A 70 -8.43 17.21 10.81
CA GLU A 70 -7.39 18.24 10.70
C GLU A 70 -6.20 17.81 11.56
N ILE A 71 -5.04 17.60 10.93
CA ILE A 71 -3.87 17.03 11.58
C ILE A 71 -2.68 17.99 11.36
N GLU A 72 -2.19 18.58 12.45
CA GLU A 72 -0.92 19.30 12.47
C GLU A 72 0.19 18.39 13.00
N LEU A 73 1.35 18.37 12.33
CA LEU A 73 2.52 17.62 12.76
C LEU A 73 3.77 18.48 12.78
N ASP A 74 4.43 18.49 13.93
CA ASP A 74 5.79 18.98 14.11
C ASP A 74 6.75 17.79 14.24
N VAL A 75 7.66 17.65 13.27
CA VAL A 75 8.56 16.49 13.20
C VAL A 75 10.02 16.94 13.28
N ALA A 76 10.75 16.35 14.21
CA ALA A 76 12.20 16.52 14.33
C ALA A 76 12.93 15.77 13.21
N VAL A 77 13.73 16.47 12.43
CA VAL A 77 14.52 15.93 11.30
C VAL A 77 15.96 16.44 11.36
N SER A 78 16.84 15.82 10.59
CA SER A 78 18.25 16.21 10.53
C SER A 78 18.57 17.32 9.55
N ASP A 79 17.73 17.51 8.52
CA ASP A 79 17.87 18.54 7.49
C ASP A 79 16.58 19.39 7.42
N ARG A 80 16.30 20.17 8.47
CA ARG A 80 15.04 20.94 8.55
C ARG A 80 14.86 21.92 7.39
N ALA A 81 15.96 22.48 6.89
CA ALA A 81 15.92 23.50 5.85
C ALA A 81 15.36 22.87 4.57
N PHE A 82 15.86 21.69 4.19
CA PHE A 82 15.32 20.93 3.09
C PHE A 82 13.87 20.49 3.33
N TRP A 83 13.56 19.83 4.44
CA TRP A 83 12.23 19.24 4.64
C TRP A 83 11.10 20.28 4.69
N ASN A 84 11.36 21.49 5.20
CA ASN A 84 10.37 22.58 5.15
C ASN A 84 10.05 23.02 3.71
N THR A 85 10.98 22.89 2.75
CA THR A 85 10.66 23.13 1.33
C THR A 85 9.67 22.10 0.77
N MET A 86 9.64 20.89 1.35
CA MET A 86 8.79 19.77 0.94
C MET A 86 7.47 19.66 1.69
N ALA A 87 7.22 20.49 2.71
CA ALA A 87 6.02 20.42 3.55
C ALA A 87 4.72 20.47 2.74
N ASN A 88 4.66 21.34 1.70
CA ASN A 88 3.49 21.45 0.84
C ASN A 88 3.28 20.21 -0.05
N GLU A 89 4.35 19.52 -0.46
CA GLU A 89 4.22 18.31 -1.27
C GLU A 89 3.73 17.13 -0.43
N PHE A 90 4.25 16.98 0.79
CA PHE A 90 3.70 16.02 1.76
C PHE A 90 2.22 16.29 2.03
N ARG A 91 1.85 17.55 2.30
CA ARG A 91 0.45 17.93 2.51
C ARG A 91 -0.44 17.46 1.36
N GLN A 92 -0.05 17.73 0.11
CA GLN A 92 -0.85 17.35 -1.05
C GLN A 92 -0.91 15.83 -1.24
N ALA A 93 0.20 15.12 -1.05
CA ALA A 93 0.24 13.66 -1.13
C ALA A 93 -0.66 13.02 -0.07
N LEU A 94 -0.61 13.50 1.18
CA LEU A 94 -1.41 13.00 2.29
C LEU A 94 -2.88 13.35 2.16
N ALA A 95 -3.21 14.57 1.73
CA ALA A 95 -4.59 14.96 1.44
C ALA A 95 -5.20 14.06 0.36
N PHE A 96 -4.43 13.71 -0.68
CA PHE A 96 -4.92 12.77 -1.68
C PHE A 96 -5.11 11.34 -1.14
N LEU A 97 -4.15 10.86 -0.35
CA LEU A 97 -4.12 9.48 0.17
C LEU A 97 -5.19 9.23 1.25
N THR A 98 -5.34 10.18 2.17
CA THR A 98 -6.15 10.03 3.39
C THR A 98 -7.47 10.76 3.35
N THR A 99 -7.60 11.75 2.45
CA THR A 99 -8.67 12.76 2.38
C THR A 99 -8.81 13.64 3.63
N ASP A 100 -7.77 13.71 4.45
CA ASP A 100 -7.73 14.61 5.60
C ASP A 100 -6.97 15.90 5.26
N ARG A 101 -7.08 16.89 6.14
CA ARG A 101 -6.33 18.14 6.06
C ARG A 101 -5.05 18.00 6.88
N TRP A 102 -3.91 18.16 6.22
CA TRP A 102 -2.60 18.01 6.86
C TRP A 102 -1.83 19.34 6.87
N LYS A 103 -1.08 19.56 7.95
CA LYS A 103 -0.08 20.62 8.03
C LYS A 103 1.18 20.03 8.66
N LEU A 104 2.31 20.18 7.98
CA LEU A 104 3.58 19.63 8.43
C LEU A 104 4.57 20.76 8.65
N ARG A 105 5.27 20.71 9.78
CA ARG A 105 6.38 21.59 10.15
C ARG A 105 7.56 20.72 10.54
N PHE A 106 8.76 21.12 10.12
CA PHE A 106 9.97 20.37 10.41
C PHE A 106 10.96 21.22 11.21
N HIS A 107 11.54 20.64 12.25
CA HIS A 107 12.50 21.32 13.12
C HIS A 107 13.74 20.45 13.38
N ASP A 108 14.78 21.06 13.95
CA ASP A 108 16.04 20.37 14.25
C ASP A 108 15.88 19.34 15.38
N GLY A 109 16.89 18.47 15.54
CA GLY A 109 16.94 17.47 16.61
C GLY A 109 16.41 16.10 16.21
N GLY A 110 16.25 15.84 14.90
CA GLY A 110 15.90 14.52 14.39
C GLY A 110 16.93 13.46 14.75
N VAL A 111 16.44 12.26 15.06
CA VAL A 111 17.30 11.12 15.40
C VAL A 111 18.02 10.63 14.15
N LEU A 112 19.33 10.74 14.12
CA LEU A 112 20.20 10.03 13.17
C LEU A 112 21.06 9.03 13.92
N PRO A 113 20.88 7.71 13.72
CA PRO A 113 21.77 6.72 14.29
C PRO A 113 23.19 6.89 13.76
N ALA A 114 24.17 6.67 14.64
CA ALA A 114 25.54 6.49 14.21
C ALA A 114 25.62 5.27 13.25
N PRO A 115 26.49 5.32 12.23
CA PRO A 115 26.68 4.19 11.32
C PRO A 115 26.98 2.88 12.09
N PRO A 116 26.51 1.72 11.59
CA PRO A 116 26.86 0.43 12.18
C PRO A 116 28.38 0.20 12.13
N LYS A 117 28.94 -0.50 13.13
CA LYS A 117 30.37 -0.85 13.16
C LYS A 117 30.82 -1.63 11.92
N LYS A 118 29.94 -2.48 11.39
CA LYS A 118 30.12 -3.23 10.15
C LYS A 118 28.95 -2.92 9.23
N ILE A 119 29.21 -2.21 8.15
CA ILE A 119 28.20 -1.88 7.15
C ILE A 119 28.03 -3.08 6.24
N SER A 120 26.80 -3.58 6.14
CA SER A 120 26.40 -4.58 5.16
C SER A 120 25.90 -3.87 3.92
N VAL A 121 26.62 -4.04 2.82
CA VAL A 121 26.18 -3.56 1.50
C VAL A 121 25.35 -4.67 0.84
N LEU A 122 24.12 -4.34 0.45
CA LEU A 122 23.23 -5.25 -0.25
C LEU A 122 23.63 -5.31 -1.73
N LYS A 123 23.89 -6.49 -2.28
CA LYS A 123 24.39 -6.69 -3.66
C LYS A 123 23.27 -6.86 -4.68
N GLU A 124 22.05 -6.96 -4.17
CA GLU A 124 20.80 -6.98 -4.90
C GLU A 124 20.62 -5.72 -5.76
N ASP A 125 19.90 -5.84 -6.88
CA ASP A 125 19.83 -4.81 -7.93
C ASP A 125 18.59 -3.92 -7.87
N CYS A 126 17.61 -4.31 -7.05
CA CYS A 126 16.36 -3.59 -6.82
C CYS A 126 15.72 -3.98 -5.48
N VAL A 127 14.62 -3.32 -5.15
CA VAL A 127 13.77 -3.62 -3.99
C VAL A 127 12.36 -3.93 -4.48
N VAL A 128 11.69 -4.91 -3.87
CA VAL A 128 10.27 -5.20 -4.10
C VAL A 128 9.50 -5.16 -2.78
N LEU A 129 8.35 -4.49 -2.79
CA LEU A 129 7.42 -4.53 -1.65
C LEU A 129 6.62 -5.85 -1.68
N LEU A 130 6.87 -6.71 -0.70
CA LEU A 130 6.20 -8.01 -0.55
C LEU A 130 5.19 -7.94 0.59
N SER A 131 3.93 -7.65 0.26
CA SER A 131 2.87 -7.48 1.27
C SER A 131 2.34 -8.80 1.83
N GLY A 132 2.53 -9.92 1.11
CA GLY A 132 1.84 -11.19 1.36
C GLY A 132 0.52 -11.32 0.59
N GLY A 133 0.17 -10.31 -0.22
CA GLY A 133 -0.95 -10.36 -1.15
C GLY A 133 -0.60 -10.84 -2.54
N LEU A 134 -1.65 -11.25 -3.28
CA LEU A 134 -1.55 -11.92 -4.58
C LEU A 134 -0.72 -11.12 -5.61
N ASP A 135 -0.91 -9.80 -5.64
CA ASP A 135 -0.24 -8.94 -6.64
C ASP A 135 1.24 -8.80 -6.36
N SER A 136 1.61 -8.67 -5.09
CA SER A 136 3.01 -8.66 -4.66
C SER A 136 3.68 -10.03 -4.83
N LEU A 137 2.91 -11.13 -4.74
CA LEU A 137 3.39 -12.48 -5.04
C LEU A 137 3.74 -12.60 -6.52
N VAL A 138 2.80 -12.28 -7.43
CA VAL A 138 3.04 -12.27 -8.89
C VAL A 138 4.21 -11.36 -9.24
N GLY A 139 4.25 -10.17 -8.66
CA GLY A 139 5.36 -9.22 -8.86
C GLY A 139 6.73 -9.80 -8.48
N ALA A 140 6.85 -10.40 -7.30
CA ALA A 140 8.11 -11.00 -6.87
C ALA A 140 8.53 -12.21 -7.72
N ILE A 141 7.56 -13.02 -8.16
CA ILE A 141 7.79 -14.13 -9.10
C ILE A 141 8.36 -13.59 -10.41
N ASP A 142 7.66 -12.65 -11.04
CA ASP A 142 8.01 -12.16 -12.38
C ASP A 142 9.37 -11.46 -12.40
N LEU A 143 9.66 -10.61 -11.40
CA LEU A 143 10.96 -9.95 -11.27
C LEU A 143 12.10 -10.98 -11.16
N THR A 144 11.90 -12.03 -10.36
CA THR A 144 12.92 -13.09 -10.18
C THR A 144 13.07 -13.92 -11.46
N ARG A 145 11.97 -14.20 -12.16
CA ARG A 145 11.98 -14.93 -13.44
C ARG A 145 12.61 -14.12 -14.57
N ASP A 146 12.58 -12.79 -14.48
CA ASP A 146 13.33 -11.87 -15.35
C ASP A 146 14.82 -11.77 -15.01
N GLY A 147 15.29 -12.51 -14.01
CA GLY A 147 16.70 -12.55 -13.61
C GLY A 147 17.12 -11.38 -12.72
N LEU A 148 16.18 -10.53 -12.29
CA LEU A 148 16.46 -9.53 -11.25
C LEU A 148 16.66 -10.21 -9.90
N LYS A 149 17.37 -9.51 -9.00
CA LYS A 149 17.67 -10.00 -7.65
C LYS A 149 17.17 -8.99 -6.64
N PRO A 150 15.85 -8.95 -6.37
CA PRO A 150 15.29 -7.96 -5.47
C PRO A 150 15.59 -8.29 -4.00
N VAL A 151 15.77 -7.23 -3.19
CA VAL A 151 15.53 -7.33 -1.75
C VAL A 151 14.02 -7.25 -1.52
N ALA A 152 13.43 -8.30 -0.97
CA ALA A 152 12.05 -8.26 -0.52
C ALA A 152 11.93 -7.45 0.77
N VAL A 153 11.03 -6.49 0.79
CA VAL A 153 10.69 -5.70 1.97
C VAL A 153 9.23 -5.92 2.29
N SER A 154 8.96 -6.35 3.53
CA SER A 154 7.61 -6.59 4.01
C SER A 154 7.32 -5.74 5.24
N GLN A 155 6.11 -5.20 5.31
CA GLN A 155 5.58 -4.68 6.56
C GLN A 155 4.89 -5.81 7.32
N ASN A 156 5.37 -6.10 8.53
CA ASN A 156 4.73 -7.08 9.40
C ASN A 156 3.44 -6.51 9.97
N VAL A 157 2.32 -7.02 9.47
CA VAL A 157 0.99 -6.90 10.08
C VAL A 157 0.63 -8.26 10.68
N ARG A 158 -0.09 -8.28 11.81
CA ARG A 158 -0.49 -9.55 12.46
C ARG A 158 -1.23 -10.44 11.45
N GLY A 159 -0.75 -11.68 11.26
CA GLY A 159 -1.34 -12.68 10.36
C GLY A 159 -0.60 -12.96 9.06
N ASP A 160 0.20 -12.02 8.52
CA ASP A 160 0.85 -12.21 7.21
C ASP A 160 2.36 -12.50 7.30
N GLY A 161 2.97 -12.37 8.48
CA GLY A 161 4.42 -12.48 8.64
C GLY A 161 5.01 -13.87 8.32
N LEU A 162 4.28 -14.96 8.55
CA LEU A 162 4.73 -16.31 8.17
C LEU A 162 4.75 -16.44 6.65
N LYS A 163 3.60 -16.22 6.03
CA LYS A 163 3.40 -16.25 4.57
C LYS A 163 4.37 -15.37 3.78
N GLN A 164 4.66 -14.16 4.26
CA GLN A 164 5.66 -13.31 3.61
C GLN A 164 7.05 -13.96 3.56
N ARG A 165 7.44 -14.71 4.61
CA ARG A 165 8.71 -15.46 4.63
C ARG A 165 8.64 -16.67 3.73
N ASP A 166 7.52 -17.39 3.77
CA ASP A 166 7.31 -18.60 2.96
C ASP A 166 7.40 -18.24 1.47
N PHE A 167 6.68 -17.19 1.03
CA PHE A 167 6.79 -16.67 -0.34
C PHE A 167 8.21 -16.24 -0.70
N ALA A 168 8.89 -15.49 0.17
CA ALA A 168 10.25 -15.06 -0.12
C ALA A 168 11.22 -16.25 -0.25
N GLN A 169 11.06 -17.27 0.59
CA GLN A 169 11.88 -18.47 0.58
C GLN A 169 11.61 -19.31 -0.67
N GLU A 170 10.35 -19.56 -1.00
CA GLU A 170 9.94 -20.43 -2.11
C GLU A 170 10.24 -19.81 -3.48
N ILE A 171 10.13 -18.48 -3.62
CA ILE A 171 10.56 -17.76 -4.82
C ILE A 171 12.10 -17.78 -4.97
N GLY A 172 12.84 -18.01 -3.88
CA GLY A 172 14.30 -18.01 -3.87
C GLY A 172 14.91 -16.62 -3.66
N LEU A 173 14.22 -15.71 -2.98
CA LEU A 173 14.72 -14.37 -2.67
C LEU A 173 15.82 -14.44 -1.61
N THR A 174 17.04 -14.04 -1.97
CA THR A 174 18.23 -14.14 -1.11
C THR A 174 18.22 -13.17 0.06
N LYS A 175 17.43 -12.10 -0.01
CA LYS A 175 17.24 -11.11 1.05
C LYS A 175 15.78 -10.78 1.24
N HIS A 176 15.33 -10.98 2.47
CA HIS A 176 14.02 -10.56 2.92
C HIS A 176 14.15 -9.80 4.24
N LEU A 177 13.56 -8.60 4.28
CA LEU A 177 13.49 -7.75 5.47
C LEU A 177 12.03 -7.56 5.85
N GLN A 178 11.68 -8.05 7.03
CA GLN A 178 10.39 -7.82 7.65
C GLN A 178 10.51 -6.68 8.65
N LEU A 179 9.85 -5.57 8.37
CA LEU A 179 9.92 -4.35 9.16
C LEU A 179 8.56 -4.08 9.81
N ASN A 180 8.59 -3.50 11.01
CA ASN A 180 7.38 -3.11 11.73
C ASN A 180 7.58 -1.73 12.34
N HIS A 181 6.63 -0.83 12.12
CA HIS A 181 6.67 0.50 12.71
C HIS A 181 6.33 0.47 14.21
N VAL A 182 5.54 -0.52 14.67
CA VAL A 182 5.10 -0.67 16.08
C VAL A 182 4.61 0.67 16.65
N ALA A 183 3.78 1.37 15.87
CA ALA A 183 3.22 2.64 16.29
C ALA A 183 2.20 2.38 17.40
N THR A 184 2.27 3.15 18.47
CA THR A 184 1.37 3.08 19.62
C THR A 184 0.73 4.43 19.86
N SER A 185 -0.54 4.42 20.27
CA SER A 185 -1.26 5.59 20.75
C SER A 185 -1.69 5.32 22.20
N PRO A 186 -1.65 6.33 23.10
CA PRO A 186 -2.23 6.22 24.43
C PRO A 186 -3.77 6.28 24.43
N THR A 187 -4.36 6.68 23.31
CA THR A 187 -5.81 6.80 23.09
C THR A 187 -6.38 5.61 22.31
N VAL A 188 -7.72 5.57 22.17
CA VAL A 188 -8.40 4.67 21.23
C VAL A 188 -7.83 4.89 19.83
N GLN A 189 -7.62 3.80 19.10
CA GLN A 189 -6.96 3.83 17.80
C GLN A 189 -7.97 3.93 16.66
N GLU A 190 -7.69 4.84 15.73
CA GLU A 190 -8.39 4.93 14.46
C GLU A 190 -8.12 3.66 13.62
N THR A 191 -9.18 3.03 13.14
CA THR A 191 -9.10 1.72 12.49
C THR A 191 -8.83 1.80 10.99
N SER A 192 -9.11 2.94 10.35
CA SER A 192 -9.02 3.09 8.90
C SER A 192 -7.59 3.08 8.34
N GLN A 193 -6.59 3.53 9.11
CA GLN A 193 -5.15 3.47 8.80
C GLN A 193 -4.79 3.81 7.34
N ARG A 194 -5.23 4.97 6.88
CA ARG A 194 -5.19 5.36 5.46
C ARG A 194 -3.81 5.79 4.97
N ALA A 195 -2.89 6.13 5.88
CA ALA A 195 -1.52 6.48 5.55
C ALA A 195 -0.57 5.26 5.48
N ARG A 196 -1.07 4.03 5.64
CA ARG A 196 -0.25 2.80 5.73
C ARG A 196 0.66 2.58 4.52
N SER A 197 0.24 2.98 3.33
CA SER A 197 1.06 2.84 2.11
C SER A 197 2.37 3.67 2.18
N LEU A 198 2.33 4.84 2.82
CA LEU A 198 3.47 5.74 2.91
C LEU A 198 4.62 5.11 3.70
N ILE A 199 4.32 4.53 4.87
CA ILE A 199 5.36 3.88 5.69
C ILE A 199 5.92 2.64 4.97
N PHE A 200 5.09 1.88 4.25
CA PHE A 200 5.57 0.71 3.52
C PHE A 200 6.49 1.08 2.36
N LEU A 201 6.13 2.11 1.58
CA LEU A 201 7.00 2.69 0.56
C LEU A 201 8.31 3.21 1.16
N THR A 202 8.21 3.90 2.30
CA THR A 202 9.38 4.45 2.99
C THR A 202 10.34 3.36 3.47
N PHE A 203 9.84 2.22 3.95
CA PHE A 203 10.67 1.05 4.21
C PHE A 203 11.42 0.58 2.97
N GLY A 204 10.74 0.53 1.82
CA GLY A 204 11.37 0.24 0.52
C GLY A 204 12.49 1.23 0.18
N VAL A 205 12.25 2.52 0.34
CA VAL A 205 13.25 3.59 0.09
C VAL A 205 14.46 3.44 1.01
N VAL A 206 14.25 3.22 2.31
CA VAL A 206 15.32 3.01 3.29
C VAL A 206 16.24 1.85 2.86
N VAL A 207 15.65 0.74 2.41
CA VAL A 207 16.41 -0.42 1.93
C VAL A 207 17.07 -0.14 0.58
N ALA A 208 16.38 0.54 -0.34
CA ALA A 208 16.91 0.90 -1.67
C ALA A 208 18.17 1.77 -1.56
N THR A 209 18.20 2.70 -0.62
CA THR A 209 19.39 3.54 -0.35
C THR A 209 20.55 2.80 0.33
N SER A 210 20.35 1.53 0.70
CA SER A 210 21.39 0.65 1.27
C SER A 210 21.96 -0.34 0.24
N LEU A 211 21.51 -0.29 -1.02
CA LEU A 211 22.04 -1.12 -2.10
C LEU A 211 23.42 -0.66 -2.57
N GLU A 212 24.26 -1.59 -3.02
CA GLU A 212 25.58 -1.32 -3.61
C GLU A 212 25.46 -0.37 -4.80
N LYS A 213 24.45 -0.58 -5.66
CA LYS A 213 24.24 0.26 -6.84
C LYS A 213 23.94 1.72 -6.47
N TYR A 214 23.21 1.94 -5.39
CA TYR A 214 22.91 3.28 -4.89
C TYR A 214 24.20 3.97 -4.41
N ALA A 215 25.04 3.24 -3.67
CA ALA A 215 26.35 3.74 -3.24
C ALA A 215 27.29 4.07 -4.41
N LYS A 216 27.12 3.40 -5.56
CA LYS A 216 27.82 3.70 -6.82
C LYS A 216 27.20 4.87 -7.62
N GLY A 217 26.16 5.51 -7.09
CA GLY A 217 25.47 6.64 -7.73
C GLY A 217 24.38 6.23 -8.74
N ASN A 218 24.10 4.94 -8.90
CA ASN A 218 23.07 4.45 -9.83
C ASN A 218 21.67 4.51 -9.22
N THR A 219 20.66 4.61 -10.08
CA THR A 219 19.25 4.59 -9.67
C THR A 219 18.87 3.22 -9.12
N ALA A 220 18.23 3.20 -7.94
CA ALA A 220 17.71 2.01 -7.29
C ALA A 220 16.20 1.85 -7.54
N PRO A 221 15.76 0.84 -8.32
CA PRO A 221 14.34 0.58 -8.51
C PRO A 221 13.68 0.08 -7.23
N LEU A 222 12.49 0.61 -6.95
CA LEU A 222 11.58 0.18 -5.89
C LEU A 222 10.25 -0.22 -6.54
N TYR A 223 10.01 -1.53 -6.60
CA TYR A 223 8.82 -2.09 -7.21
C TYR A 223 7.65 -2.17 -6.24
N VAL A 224 6.53 -1.60 -6.66
CA VAL A 224 5.20 -1.69 -6.03
C VAL A 224 4.31 -2.46 -6.99
N CYS A 225 4.05 -3.72 -6.70
CA CYS A 225 3.28 -4.58 -7.60
C CYS A 225 1.82 -4.61 -7.18
N GLU A 226 0.98 -3.78 -7.80
CA GLU A 226 -0.47 -3.71 -7.56
C GLU A 226 -1.19 -3.55 -8.90
N ASN A 227 -2.23 -4.36 -9.12
CA ASN A 227 -3.05 -4.26 -10.34
C ASN A 227 -3.66 -2.85 -10.51
N GLY A 228 -3.84 -2.45 -11.77
CA GLY A 228 -4.33 -1.12 -12.12
C GLY A 228 -5.72 -0.81 -11.57
N PHE A 229 -6.63 -1.79 -11.52
CA PHE A 229 -8.02 -1.56 -11.12
C PHE A 229 -8.11 -1.16 -9.64
N ILE A 230 -7.40 -1.88 -8.76
CA ILE A 230 -7.30 -1.55 -7.33
C ILE A 230 -6.42 -0.32 -7.09
N ALA A 231 -5.38 -0.09 -7.92
CA ALA A 231 -4.53 1.09 -7.80
C ALA A 231 -5.31 2.39 -8.09
N ILE A 232 -6.14 2.41 -9.13
CA ILE A 232 -7.02 3.54 -9.46
C ILE A 232 -8.22 3.60 -8.52
N ASN A 233 -8.82 2.44 -8.23
CA ASN A 233 -9.98 2.27 -7.37
C ASN A 233 -11.15 3.20 -7.76
N PRO A 234 -11.69 3.07 -8.99
CA PRO A 234 -12.75 3.95 -9.49
C PRO A 234 -13.97 3.91 -8.57
N PRO A 235 -14.69 5.04 -8.39
CA PRO A 235 -15.88 5.08 -7.58
C PRO A 235 -16.95 4.16 -8.19
N LEU A 236 -17.27 3.06 -7.51
CA LEU A 236 -18.28 2.11 -7.97
C LEU A 236 -19.69 2.73 -7.99
N THR A 237 -19.95 3.68 -7.09
CA THR A 237 -21.20 4.43 -7.00
C THR A 237 -20.91 5.91 -6.75
N GLY A 238 -21.88 6.79 -7.01
CA GLY A 238 -21.76 8.23 -6.68
C GLY A 238 -21.57 8.51 -5.18
N SER A 239 -22.04 7.64 -4.29
CA SER A 239 -21.82 7.73 -2.84
C SER A 239 -20.43 7.29 -2.39
N ARG A 240 -19.66 6.62 -3.25
CA ARG A 240 -18.26 6.21 -2.99
C ARG A 240 -17.23 7.20 -3.54
N LEU A 241 -17.64 8.41 -3.89
CA LEU A 241 -16.72 9.50 -4.21
C LEU A 241 -15.95 9.91 -2.95
N GLY A 242 -14.63 9.73 -2.97
CA GLY A 242 -13.77 10.16 -1.88
C GLY A 242 -13.01 9.02 -1.21
N SER A 243 -13.03 9.00 0.12
CA SER A 243 -12.08 8.23 0.90
C SER A 243 -12.53 6.81 1.19
N LEU A 244 -13.76 6.41 0.87
CA LEU A 244 -14.21 5.02 1.05
C LEU A 244 -13.40 4.01 0.20
N SER A 245 -12.54 4.50 -0.70
CA SER A 245 -11.62 3.75 -1.54
C SER A 245 -10.15 3.97 -1.14
N THR A 246 -9.38 2.89 -0.98
CA THR A 246 -7.92 2.93 -0.77
C THR A 246 -7.18 3.43 -2.01
N ARG A 247 -6.17 4.29 -1.85
CA ARG A 247 -5.37 4.91 -2.93
C ARG A 247 -3.87 4.59 -2.83
N THR A 248 -3.55 3.41 -2.28
CA THR A 248 -2.21 2.96 -1.88
C THR A 248 -1.16 3.02 -2.98
N ALA A 249 -1.52 2.58 -4.20
CA ALA A 249 -0.63 2.55 -5.37
C ALA A 249 -1.12 3.49 -6.50
N HIS A 250 -1.97 4.46 -6.16
CA HIS A 250 -2.57 5.34 -7.15
C HIS A 250 -1.50 6.24 -7.80
N PRO A 251 -1.48 6.40 -9.15
CA PRO A 251 -0.45 7.17 -9.85
C PRO A 251 -0.24 8.60 -9.32
N VAL A 252 -1.33 9.32 -8.99
CA VAL A 252 -1.24 10.64 -8.34
C VAL A 252 -0.44 10.61 -7.04
N PHE A 253 -0.67 9.63 -6.17
CA PHE A 253 0.09 9.52 -4.91
C PHE A 253 1.55 9.15 -5.18
N LEU A 254 1.79 8.14 -6.03
CA LEU A 254 3.15 7.67 -6.34
C LEU A 254 3.99 8.75 -7.04
N THR A 255 3.40 9.53 -7.95
CA THR A 255 4.08 10.66 -8.62
C THR A 255 4.47 11.74 -7.62
N ARG A 256 3.59 12.08 -6.67
CA ARG A 256 3.91 13.06 -5.62
C ARG A 256 5.00 12.55 -4.67
N PHE A 257 4.93 11.29 -4.30
CA PHE A 257 5.97 10.68 -3.48
C PHE A 257 7.30 10.61 -4.23
N GLN A 258 7.29 10.30 -5.53
CA GLN A 258 8.49 10.35 -6.37
C GLN A 258 9.10 11.76 -6.43
N LYS A 259 8.28 12.83 -6.55
CA LYS A 259 8.77 14.23 -6.48
C LYS A 259 9.52 14.52 -5.18
N ILE A 260 9.04 13.99 -4.05
CA ILE A 260 9.72 14.11 -2.75
C ILE A 260 11.08 13.39 -2.78
N LEU A 261 11.13 12.17 -3.34
CA LEU A 261 12.39 11.42 -3.46
C LEU A 261 13.40 12.14 -4.37
N ASP A 262 12.94 12.62 -5.53
CA ASP A 262 13.76 13.35 -6.51
C ASP A 262 14.33 14.64 -5.88
N ALA A 263 13.49 15.44 -5.22
CA ALA A 263 13.91 16.66 -4.54
C ALA A 263 14.88 16.38 -3.39
N ALA A 264 14.70 15.27 -2.67
CA ALA A 264 15.61 14.81 -1.63
C ALA A 264 16.95 14.29 -2.18
N SER A 265 17.09 14.20 -3.51
CA SER A 265 18.21 13.56 -4.21
C SER A 265 18.40 12.10 -3.79
N LEU A 266 17.30 11.45 -3.43
CA LEU A 266 17.25 10.02 -3.21
C LEU A 266 17.06 9.38 -4.58
N ASN A 267 18.13 8.87 -5.18
CA ASN A 267 18.12 8.22 -6.49
C ASN A 267 17.41 6.85 -6.47
N VAL A 268 16.14 6.85 -6.06
CA VAL A 268 15.25 5.71 -5.94
C VAL A 268 14.06 5.93 -6.88
N LYS A 269 13.81 4.98 -7.77
CA LYS A 269 12.72 5.07 -8.75
C LYS A 269 11.59 4.12 -8.38
N ILE A 270 10.40 4.66 -8.13
CA ILE A 270 9.21 3.87 -7.85
C ILE A 270 8.63 3.37 -9.16
N GLU A 271 8.36 2.08 -9.25
CA GLU A 271 7.79 1.44 -10.43
C GLU A 271 6.63 0.53 -10.05
N ASN A 272 5.50 0.69 -10.74
CA ASN A 272 4.41 -0.29 -10.72
C ASN A 272 4.23 -0.86 -12.13
N PRO A 273 4.79 -2.04 -12.43
CA PRO A 273 4.70 -2.64 -13.76
C PRO A 273 3.28 -3.07 -14.14
N TYR A 274 2.36 -3.13 -13.17
CA TYR A 274 0.99 -3.61 -13.35
C TYR A 274 -0.06 -2.49 -13.36
N ALA A 275 0.36 -1.22 -13.43
CA ALA A 275 -0.54 -0.07 -13.42
C ALA A 275 -1.62 -0.09 -14.52
N GLN A 276 -1.39 -0.81 -15.62
CA GLN A 276 -2.34 -0.98 -16.73
C GLN A 276 -2.79 -2.43 -16.93
N LYS A 277 -2.57 -3.31 -15.95
CA LYS A 277 -3.07 -4.68 -15.97
C LYS A 277 -4.24 -4.84 -15.01
N THR A 278 -5.22 -5.62 -15.42
CA THR A 278 -6.20 -6.18 -14.49
C THR A 278 -5.53 -7.24 -13.61
N LYS A 279 -6.18 -7.62 -12.51
CA LYS A 279 -5.66 -8.71 -11.68
C LYS A 279 -5.74 -10.04 -12.43
N GLY A 280 -6.77 -10.28 -13.26
CA GLY A 280 -6.84 -11.46 -14.11
C GLY A 280 -5.68 -11.56 -15.10
N GLU A 281 -5.36 -10.46 -15.78
CA GLU A 281 -4.18 -10.37 -16.68
C GLU A 281 -2.89 -10.67 -15.93
N MET A 282 -2.70 -10.16 -14.71
CA MET A 282 -1.54 -10.49 -13.89
C MET A 282 -1.42 -12.00 -13.61
N LEU A 283 -2.52 -12.70 -13.32
CA LEU A 283 -2.48 -14.14 -13.06
C LEU A 283 -2.20 -14.94 -14.33
N ILE A 284 -2.83 -14.57 -15.45
CA ILE A 284 -2.64 -15.23 -16.74
C ILE A 284 -1.19 -15.08 -17.23
N GLU A 285 -0.61 -13.90 -17.07
CA GLU A 285 0.71 -13.57 -17.61
C GLU A 285 1.87 -13.89 -16.66
N CYS A 286 1.59 -14.27 -15.40
CA CYS A 286 2.61 -14.63 -14.42
C CYS A 286 3.59 -15.68 -15.01
N LYS A 287 4.88 -15.42 -14.85
CA LYS A 287 5.97 -16.15 -15.51
C LYS A 287 6.22 -17.53 -14.92
N ASP A 288 5.64 -17.82 -13.75
CA ASP A 288 5.68 -19.14 -13.12
C ASP A 288 4.26 -19.59 -12.75
N GLN A 289 3.58 -20.16 -13.73
CA GLN A 289 2.21 -20.64 -13.58
C GLN A 289 2.08 -21.80 -12.58
N ILE A 290 3.09 -22.66 -12.49
CA ILE A 290 3.08 -23.81 -11.58
C ILE A 290 3.15 -23.30 -10.14
N PHE A 291 4.13 -22.46 -9.85
CA PHE A 291 4.30 -21.89 -8.52
C PHE A 291 3.11 -21.01 -8.13
N LEU A 292 2.61 -20.17 -9.05
CA LEU A 292 1.43 -19.37 -8.79
C LEU A 292 0.20 -20.24 -8.47
N GLN A 293 0.01 -21.37 -9.17
CA GLN A 293 -1.10 -22.28 -8.89
C GLN A 293 -1.03 -22.87 -7.48
N THR A 294 0.17 -23.13 -6.97
CA THR A 294 0.37 -23.62 -5.59
C THR A 294 0.08 -22.53 -4.56
N GLU A 295 0.59 -21.30 -4.76
CA GLU A 295 0.60 -20.28 -3.70
C GLU A 295 -0.49 -19.20 -3.81
N ALA A 296 -1.18 -19.08 -4.95
CA ALA A 296 -2.17 -18.03 -5.16
C ALA A 296 -3.27 -18.06 -4.09
N ALA A 297 -3.77 -19.24 -3.73
CA ALA A 297 -4.80 -19.42 -2.70
C ALA A 297 -4.34 -19.00 -1.30
N HIS A 298 -3.04 -19.14 -0.99
CA HIS A 298 -2.47 -18.77 0.31
C HIS A 298 -2.29 -17.25 0.45
N SER A 299 -2.26 -16.50 -0.65
CA SER A 299 -2.09 -15.04 -0.64
C SER A 299 -3.31 -14.27 -0.09
N THR A 300 -3.07 -13.10 0.51
CA THR A 300 -4.15 -12.24 1.04
C THR A 300 -4.60 -11.18 0.04
N SER A 301 -5.90 -11.02 -0.17
CA SER A 301 -6.46 -9.83 -0.84
C SER A 301 -7.54 -9.13 -0.02
N CYS A 302 -8.13 -9.83 0.95
CA CYS A 302 -9.27 -9.35 1.72
C CYS A 302 -8.91 -8.13 2.60
N GLY A 303 -9.58 -7.00 2.41
CA GLY A 303 -9.44 -5.83 3.29
C GLY A 303 -9.98 -6.04 4.72
N ARG A 304 -10.70 -7.14 4.95
CA ARG A 304 -11.30 -7.52 6.24
C ARG A 304 -10.73 -8.81 6.82
N PHE A 305 -9.56 -9.25 6.37
CA PHE A 305 -8.97 -10.56 6.66
C PHE A 305 -8.89 -10.88 8.17
N GLN A 306 -8.42 -9.93 8.98
CA GLN A 306 -8.34 -10.08 10.44
C GLN A 306 -9.72 -10.19 11.11
N ARG A 307 -10.72 -9.46 10.60
CA ARG A 307 -12.10 -9.49 11.12
C ARG A 307 -12.77 -10.86 10.92
N PHE A 308 -12.30 -11.63 9.95
CA PHE A 308 -12.82 -12.96 9.62
C PHE A 308 -11.83 -14.07 9.99
N ASN A 309 -11.08 -13.91 11.08
CA ASN A 309 -10.15 -14.92 11.60
C ASN A 309 -9.16 -15.44 10.55
N TYR A 310 -8.57 -14.53 9.77
CA TYR A 310 -7.61 -14.85 8.71
C TYR A 310 -8.21 -15.71 7.58
N ARG A 311 -9.49 -15.48 7.26
CA ARG A 311 -10.16 -16.00 6.07
C ARG A 311 -10.62 -14.85 5.17
N HIS A 312 -10.71 -15.10 3.87
CA HIS A 312 -11.22 -14.10 2.93
C HIS A 312 -12.74 -13.99 3.10
N CYS A 313 -13.27 -12.77 3.17
CA CYS A 313 -14.72 -12.63 3.30
C CYS A 313 -15.47 -13.02 2.02
N GLY A 314 -14.83 -12.95 0.84
CA GLY A 314 -15.44 -13.31 -0.44
C GLY A 314 -16.31 -12.22 -1.08
N ARG A 315 -16.77 -11.21 -0.30
CA ARG A 315 -17.73 -10.19 -0.74
C ARG A 315 -17.23 -8.74 -0.79
N CYS A 316 -16.14 -8.40 -0.10
CA CYS A 316 -15.55 -7.05 -0.19
C CYS A 316 -14.95 -6.80 -1.58
N VAL A 317 -14.79 -5.53 -1.99
CA VAL A 317 -14.28 -5.18 -3.34
C VAL A 317 -12.96 -5.90 -3.68
N PRO A 318 -11.92 -5.90 -2.82
CA PRO A 318 -10.71 -6.68 -3.09
C PRO A 318 -10.92 -8.20 -3.25
N CYS A 319 -11.89 -8.79 -2.53
CA CYS A 319 -12.25 -10.20 -2.71
C CYS A 319 -12.99 -10.43 -4.03
N GLN A 320 -13.88 -9.53 -4.43
CA GLN A 320 -14.56 -9.63 -5.73
C GLN A 320 -13.55 -9.52 -6.88
N VAL A 321 -12.62 -8.56 -6.84
CA VAL A 321 -11.55 -8.45 -7.85
C VAL A 321 -10.66 -9.69 -7.86
N ARG A 322 -10.33 -10.27 -6.69
CA ARG A 322 -9.60 -11.55 -6.61
C ARG A 322 -10.37 -12.68 -7.29
N ARG A 323 -11.65 -12.88 -6.96
CA ARG A 323 -12.46 -13.96 -7.52
C ARG A 323 -12.65 -13.79 -9.02
N ALA A 324 -12.89 -12.57 -9.48
CA ALA A 324 -12.95 -12.22 -10.88
C ALA A 324 -11.64 -12.57 -11.61
N ALA A 325 -10.48 -12.28 -11.00
CA ALA A 325 -9.18 -12.67 -11.54
C ALA A 325 -9.00 -14.20 -11.62
N PHE A 326 -9.44 -14.95 -10.61
CA PHE A 326 -9.45 -16.41 -10.69
C PHE A 326 -10.38 -16.92 -11.78
N VAL A 327 -11.57 -16.33 -11.96
CA VAL A 327 -12.48 -16.68 -13.05
C VAL A 327 -11.81 -16.45 -14.42
N ALA A 328 -11.14 -15.31 -14.60
CA ALA A 328 -10.41 -15.00 -15.83
C ALA A 328 -9.22 -15.95 -16.08
N TRP A 329 -8.52 -16.35 -15.01
CA TRP A 329 -7.36 -17.23 -15.08
C TRP A 329 -7.75 -18.70 -15.31
N ASP A 330 -8.53 -19.26 -14.38
CA ASP A 330 -9.20 -20.56 -14.40
C ASP A 330 -9.91 -20.72 -13.05
N ALA A 331 -11.24 -20.64 -13.05
CA ALA A 331 -12.05 -20.64 -11.82
C ALA A 331 -11.78 -21.87 -10.92
N LYS A 332 -11.35 -23.00 -11.48
CA LYS A 332 -11.05 -24.22 -10.73
C LYS A 332 -9.78 -24.11 -9.87
N ARG A 333 -8.94 -23.10 -10.13
CA ARG A 333 -7.71 -22.84 -9.37
C ARG A 333 -7.97 -22.06 -8.08
N ASP A 334 -9.16 -21.48 -7.90
CA ASP A 334 -9.50 -20.80 -6.65
C ASP A 334 -9.86 -21.82 -5.57
N THR A 335 -8.87 -22.23 -4.80
CA THR A 335 -9.06 -23.06 -3.60
C THR A 335 -9.15 -22.20 -2.33
N THR A 336 -9.33 -20.88 -2.46
CA THR A 336 -9.44 -19.97 -1.31
C THR A 336 -10.72 -20.26 -0.53
N ASP A 337 -10.59 -20.40 0.78
CA ASP A 337 -11.72 -20.56 1.68
C ASP A 337 -12.41 -19.20 1.97
N TYR A 338 -13.57 -18.97 1.34
CA TYR A 338 -14.35 -17.75 1.48
C TYR A 338 -15.46 -17.90 2.52
N VAL A 339 -15.62 -16.90 3.39
CA VAL A 339 -16.72 -16.88 4.39
C VAL A 339 -18.10 -16.78 3.72
N TYR A 340 -18.22 -15.94 2.68
CA TYR A 340 -19.47 -15.71 1.94
C TYR A 340 -19.30 -16.17 0.50
N GLU A 341 -19.61 -17.44 0.25
CA GLU A 341 -19.30 -18.09 -1.02
C GLU A 341 -20.32 -17.79 -2.14
N PRO A 342 -21.65 -18.00 -1.98
CA PRO A 342 -22.59 -17.69 -3.05
C PRO A 342 -22.91 -16.19 -3.13
N LEU A 343 -22.15 -15.40 -3.89
CA LEU A 343 -22.34 -13.95 -3.98
C LEU A 343 -23.74 -13.51 -4.41
N GLY A 344 -24.42 -14.28 -5.27
CA GLY A 344 -25.77 -13.95 -5.74
C GLY A 344 -26.89 -14.43 -4.82
N LYS A 345 -26.59 -14.97 -3.64
CA LYS A 345 -27.63 -15.29 -2.65
C LYS A 345 -28.35 -14.00 -2.25
N ASP A 346 -29.67 -14.01 -2.32
CA ASP A 346 -30.50 -12.82 -2.08
C ASP A 346 -30.70 -12.59 -0.58
N ASP A 347 -29.67 -12.07 0.08
CA ASP A 347 -29.71 -11.64 1.47
C ASP A 347 -28.72 -10.49 1.75
N GLU A 348 -28.81 -9.91 2.95
CA GLU A 348 -27.97 -8.78 3.41
C GLU A 348 -26.48 -9.12 3.46
N ASP A 349 -26.15 -10.40 3.56
CA ASP A 349 -24.78 -10.88 3.69
C ASP A 349 -24.10 -11.17 2.33
N HIS A 350 -24.85 -11.23 1.24
CA HIS A 350 -24.35 -11.62 -0.07
C HIS A 350 -24.72 -10.57 -1.13
N ALA A 351 -25.78 -10.77 -1.91
CA ALA A 351 -26.11 -9.89 -3.03
C ALA A 351 -26.47 -8.47 -2.58
N SER A 352 -27.14 -8.32 -1.43
CA SER A 352 -27.51 -7.01 -0.88
C SER A 352 -26.39 -6.36 -0.06
N PHE A 353 -25.26 -7.04 0.13
CA PHE A 353 -24.11 -6.47 0.83
C PHE A 353 -23.55 -5.27 0.05
N ASP A 354 -23.24 -4.17 0.76
CA ASP A 354 -22.93 -2.88 0.16
C ASP A 354 -21.80 -2.93 -0.90
N ASP A 355 -20.72 -3.68 -0.66
CA ASP A 355 -19.63 -3.84 -1.63
C ASP A 355 -20.07 -4.62 -2.89
N VAL A 356 -20.94 -5.63 -2.75
CA VAL A 356 -21.44 -6.44 -3.88
C VAL A 356 -22.41 -5.61 -4.71
N ARG A 357 -23.37 -4.96 -4.03
CA ARG A 357 -24.34 -4.07 -4.66
C ARG A 357 -23.67 -2.89 -5.36
N SER A 358 -22.60 -2.33 -4.79
CA SER A 358 -21.84 -1.25 -5.41
C SER A 358 -21.23 -1.66 -6.76
N VAL A 359 -20.68 -2.88 -6.84
CA VAL A 359 -20.17 -3.42 -8.12
C VAL A 359 -21.31 -3.65 -9.11
N ALA A 360 -22.45 -4.19 -8.66
CA ALA A 360 -23.63 -4.38 -9.52
C ALA A 360 -24.15 -3.05 -10.09
N ILE A 361 -24.21 -2.00 -9.27
CA ILE A 361 -24.58 -0.63 -9.70
C ILE A 361 -23.57 -0.08 -10.72
N ALA A 362 -22.26 -0.28 -10.50
CA ALA A 362 -21.23 0.15 -11.46
C ALA A 362 -21.43 -0.53 -12.83
N LEU A 363 -21.63 -1.85 -12.84
CA LEU A 363 -21.90 -2.65 -14.03
C LEU A 363 -23.17 -2.18 -14.76
N ALA A 364 -24.26 -1.97 -14.03
CA ALA A 364 -25.51 -1.46 -14.58
C ALA A 364 -25.36 -0.04 -15.15
N SER A 365 -24.60 0.83 -14.46
CA SER A 365 -24.33 2.20 -14.91
C SER A 365 -23.53 2.20 -16.20
N VAL A 366 -22.45 1.41 -16.31
CA VAL A 366 -21.67 1.31 -17.54
C VAL A 366 -22.50 0.74 -18.69
N LYS A 367 -23.37 -0.23 -18.42
CA LYS A 367 -24.28 -0.78 -19.43
C LYS A 367 -25.30 0.25 -19.93
N ALA A 368 -25.83 1.11 -19.05
CA ALA A 368 -26.84 2.10 -19.39
C ALA A 368 -26.26 3.36 -20.03
N ASP A 369 -25.17 3.87 -19.45
CA ASP A 369 -24.64 5.21 -19.69
C ASP A 369 -23.27 5.23 -20.39
N GLY A 370 -22.61 4.06 -20.47
CA GLY A 370 -21.26 3.91 -21.04
C GLY A 370 -20.12 4.13 -20.03
N LEU A 371 -18.96 3.58 -20.36
CA LEU A 371 -17.77 3.61 -19.50
C LEU A 371 -17.29 5.03 -19.18
N ASP A 372 -17.23 5.92 -20.17
CA ASP A 372 -16.69 7.27 -19.98
C ASP A 372 -17.53 8.11 -19.03
N ARG A 373 -18.86 7.94 -19.10
CA ARG A 373 -19.79 8.62 -18.19
C ARG A 373 -19.66 8.11 -16.76
N TRP A 374 -19.48 6.80 -16.57
CA TRP A 374 -19.22 6.22 -15.26
C TRP A 374 -17.86 6.66 -14.68
N LEU A 375 -16.81 6.66 -15.49
CA LEU A 375 -15.48 7.08 -15.06
C LEU A 375 -15.45 8.57 -14.69
N GLY A 376 -16.22 9.41 -15.38
CA GLY A 376 -16.34 10.84 -15.11
C GLY A 376 -14.96 11.50 -15.01
N HIS A 377 -14.64 12.06 -13.84
CA HIS A 377 -13.38 12.76 -13.60
C HIS A 377 -12.25 11.88 -13.04
N THR A 378 -12.46 10.56 -12.87
CA THR A 378 -11.47 9.64 -12.30
C THR A 378 -10.11 9.73 -13.01
N LEU A 379 -10.12 9.89 -14.34
CA LEU A 379 -8.92 9.98 -15.17
C LEU A 379 -8.47 11.42 -15.49
N SER A 380 -9.11 12.43 -14.87
CA SER A 380 -8.78 13.85 -15.07
C SER A 380 -7.42 14.29 -14.47
N PRO A 381 -6.92 13.71 -13.36
CA PRO A 381 -5.62 14.11 -12.82
C PRO A 381 -4.48 14.00 -13.86
N PRO A 382 -3.57 14.99 -13.94
CA PRO A 382 -2.48 14.99 -14.91
C PRO A 382 -1.42 13.93 -14.61
N ASP A 383 -1.28 13.51 -13.35
CA ASP A 383 -0.31 12.48 -12.94
C ASP A 383 -0.71 11.06 -13.39
N ILE A 384 -1.90 10.89 -13.96
CA ILE A 384 -2.28 9.67 -14.69
C ILE A 384 -1.73 9.82 -16.11
N GLY A 385 -0.56 9.21 -16.36
CA GLY A 385 0.18 9.33 -17.62
C GLY A 385 -0.61 8.84 -18.82
N ASP A 386 -0.56 7.53 -19.12
CA ASP A 386 -1.31 6.95 -20.23
C ASP A 386 -2.78 6.69 -19.85
N ARG A 387 -3.60 7.72 -20.05
CA ARG A 387 -5.04 7.68 -19.77
C ARG A 387 -5.78 6.66 -20.61
N ASN A 388 -5.37 6.42 -21.86
CA ASN A 388 -6.05 5.48 -22.74
C ASN A 388 -5.78 4.03 -22.29
N GLY A 389 -4.53 3.72 -21.95
CA GLY A 389 -4.16 2.42 -21.38
C GLY A 389 -4.87 2.16 -20.05
N VAL A 390 -4.91 3.16 -19.16
CA VAL A 390 -5.63 3.05 -17.88
C VAL A 390 -7.14 2.90 -18.09
N ARG A 391 -7.75 3.67 -19.00
CA ARG A 391 -9.17 3.53 -19.35
C ARG A 391 -9.47 2.13 -19.87
N GLY A 392 -8.66 1.62 -20.79
CA GLY A 392 -8.82 0.27 -21.34
C GLY A 392 -8.68 -0.81 -20.26
N MET A 393 -7.75 -0.64 -19.33
CA MET A 393 -7.60 -1.53 -18.17
C MET A 393 -8.83 -1.51 -17.27
N LEU A 394 -9.40 -0.32 -16.98
CA LEU A 394 -10.61 -0.20 -16.16
C LEU A 394 -11.82 -0.87 -16.80
N ASP A 395 -11.97 -0.77 -18.12
CA ASP A 395 -12.99 -1.48 -18.89
C ASP A 395 -12.85 -3.00 -18.73
N ARG A 396 -11.65 -3.54 -18.97
CA ARG A 396 -11.37 -4.98 -18.83
C ARG A 396 -11.56 -5.46 -17.39
N GLY A 397 -11.11 -4.71 -16.40
CA GLY A 397 -11.28 -5.05 -14.98
C GLY A 397 -12.74 -5.04 -14.54
N LEU A 398 -13.56 -4.13 -15.09
CA LEU A 398 -15.00 -4.14 -14.87
C LEU A 398 -15.67 -5.33 -15.57
N ASN A 399 -15.24 -5.69 -16.77
CA ASN A 399 -15.71 -6.89 -17.46
C ASN A 399 -15.41 -8.17 -16.65
N GLU A 400 -14.22 -8.31 -16.06
CA GLU A 400 -13.90 -9.43 -15.15
C GLU A 400 -14.89 -9.51 -13.97
N LEU A 401 -15.24 -8.37 -13.37
CA LEU A 401 -16.25 -8.31 -12.31
C LEU A 401 -17.65 -8.67 -12.82
N GLY A 402 -17.99 -8.30 -14.06
CA GLY A 402 -19.24 -8.68 -14.71
C GLY A 402 -19.35 -10.19 -14.98
N GLU A 403 -18.26 -10.83 -15.39
CA GLU A 403 -18.16 -12.30 -15.53
C GLU A 403 -18.40 -12.98 -14.18
N LEU A 404 -17.77 -12.48 -13.11
CA LEU A 404 -17.98 -12.98 -11.75
C LEU A 404 -19.45 -12.86 -11.32
N HIS A 405 -20.06 -11.68 -11.49
CA HIS A 405 -21.45 -11.44 -11.08
C HIS A 405 -22.42 -12.35 -11.85
N ARG A 406 -22.18 -12.58 -13.14
CA ARG A 406 -22.97 -13.52 -13.95
C ARG A 406 -22.82 -14.97 -13.47
N LEU A 407 -21.59 -15.40 -13.18
CA LEU A 407 -21.32 -16.74 -12.69
C LEU A 407 -22.05 -17.03 -11.38
N TYR A 408 -22.11 -16.04 -10.48
CA TYR A 408 -22.78 -16.18 -9.18
C TYR A 408 -24.26 -15.77 -9.19
N GLY A 409 -24.80 -15.29 -10.31
CA GLY A 409 -26.20 -14.88 -10.43
C GLY A 409 -26.56 -13.62 -9.61
N VAL A 410 -25.61 -12.70 -9.42
CA VAL A 410 -25.91 -11.39 -8.81
C VAL A 410 -26.77 -10.58 -9.78
N LYS A 411 -27.91 -10.09 -9.31
CA LYS A 411 -28.93 -9.41 -10.12
C LYS A 411 -28.68 -7.90 -10.26
#